data_AF-A0A0A8EE14-F1
#
_entry.id   AF-A0A0A8EE14-F1
#
_cell.length_a   1.000
_cell.length_b   1.000
_cell.length_c   1.000
_cell.angle_alpha   90.00
_cell.angle_beta   90.00
_cell.angle_gamma   90.00
#
_symmetry.space_group_name_H-M   'P 1'
#
loop_
_entity.id
_entity.type
_entity.pdbx_description
1 polymer ?
#
loop_
_entity_poly.entity_id
_entity_poly.type
_entity_poly.pdbx_seq_one_letter_code
_entity_poly.pdbx_strand_id
1 'polypeptide(L)'
;MEAENPETYIISGRGEGDCPDGYVCLYENNEFNVGGTAQILVTKRDIPDARDFEFNDRASSFVNKNGHSVIFYREVHYDGGSDTVSPGSSGGEMPSHVGNDSLSSLKFVP
;
A
#
# COMPACT_ATOMS: atom_id res chain seq x y z
N MET A 1 24.29 -15.14 7.27
CA MET A 1 23.73 -14.20 6.29
C MET A 1 22.22 -14.32 6.43
N GLU A 2 21.60 -13.38 7.13
CA GLU A 2 20.16 -13.24 7.05
C GLU A 2 19.86 -12.70 5.66
N ALA A 3 18.93 -13.32 4.93
CA ALA A 3 18.49 -12.77 3.66
C ALA A 3 17.86 -11.41 3.98
N GLU A 4 18.39 -10.34 3.38
CA GLU A 4 17.76 -9.03 3.49
C GLU A 4 16.35 -9.14 2.93
N ASN A 5 15.35 -8.95 3.78
CA ASN A 5 13.97 -8.95 3.32
C ASN A 5 13.83 -7.77 2.34
N PRO A 6 13.35 -7.99 1.11
CA PRO A 6 13.28 -6.95 0.11
C PRO A 6 12.44 -5.76 0.60
N GLU A 7 12.82 -4.54 0.20
CA GLU A 7 12.12 -3.32 0.66
C GLU A 7 10.70 -3.20 0.11
N THR A 8 10.40 -3.88 -0.99
CA THR A 8 9.08 -3.98 -1.60
C THR A 8 8.87 -5.38 -2.15
N TYR A 9 7.72 -5.99 -1.87
CA TYR A 9 7.36 -7.32 -2.38
C TYR A 9 5.84 -7.56 -2.34
N ILE A 10 5.38 -8.57 -3.10
CA ILE A 10 4.00 -9.05 -3.06
C ILE A 10 3.92 -10.29 -2.16
N ILE A 11 2.89 -10.36 -1.31
CA ILE A 11 2.47 -11.60 -0.65
C ILE A 11 1.02 -11.92 -1.02
N SER A 12 0.60 -13.15 -0.73
CA SER A 12 -0.80 -13.56 -0.77
C SER A 12 -1.30 -13.72 0.66
N GLY A 13 -2.25 -12.91 1.08
CA GLY A 13 -2.65 -12.79 2.49
C GLY A 13 -4.00 -12.11 2.70
N ARG A 14 -4.34 -11.93 3.98
CA ARG A 14 -5.54 -11.22 4.45
C ARG A 14 -5.42 -10.72 5.89
N GLY A 15 -6.21 -9.70 6.20
CA GLY A 15 -6.27 -9.03 7.49
C GLY A 15 -5.08 -8.12 7.73
N GLU A 16 -5.25 -7.13 8.62
CA GLU A 16 -4.21 -6.17 8.97
C GLU A 16 -2.96 -6.83 9.60
N GLY A 17 -3.10 -8.05 10.13
CA GLY A 17 -2.02 -8.83 10.74
C GLY A 17 -0.94 -9.25 9.75
N ASP A 18 -1.27 -9.39 8.47
CA ASP A 18 -0.31 -9.79 7.43
C ASP A 18 0.59 -8.63 6.99
N CYS A 19 0.31 -7.41 7.46
CA CYS A 19 1.22 -6.28 7.29
C CYS A 19 2.31 -6.27 8.38
N PRO A 20 3.61 -6.42 8.04
CA PRO A 20 4.67 -6.38 9.03
C PRO A 20 4.88 -4.99 9.62
N ASP A 21 5.40 -4.92 10.85
CA ASP A 21 5.78 -3.65 11.47
C ASP A 21 6.87 -2.94 10.65
N GLY A 22 6.78 -1.62 10.53
CA GLY A 22 7.70 -0.81 9.74
C GLY A 22 7.36 -0.72 8.24
N TYR A 23 6.29 -1.35 7.79
CA TYR A 23 5.85 -1.33 6.38
C TYR A 23 4.51 -0.61 6.19
N VAL A 24 4.27 -0.19 4.95
CA VAL A 24 2.93 0.09 4.41
C VAL A 24 2.50 -1.11 3.58
N CYS A 25 1.23 -1.48 3.71
CA CYS A 25 0.63 -2.56 2.96
C CYS A 25 -0.60 -2.05 2.22
N LEU A 26 -0.67 -2.33 0.93
CA LEU A 26 -1.84 -2.10 0.08
C LEU A 26 -2.47 -3.45 -0.24
N TYR A 27 -3.77 -3.58 -0.05
CA TYR A 27 -4.52 -4.82 -0.21
C TYR A 27 -5.39 -4.73 -1.46
N GLU A 28 -5.45 -5.82 -2.21
CA GLU A 28 -6.20 -5.92 -3.47
C GLU A 28 -7.73 -5.74 -3.30
N ASN A 29 -8.27 -6.09 -2.13
CA ASN A 29 -9.70 -5.98 -1.83
C ASN A 29 -9.94 -5.08 -0.61
N ASN A 30 -11.19 -4.62 -0.50
CA ASN A 30 -11.68 -3.90 0.67
C ASN A 30 -11.53 -4.75 1.94
N GLU A 31 -11.56 -4.07 3.08
CA GLU A 31 -11.51 -4.67 4.40
C GLU A 31 -10.32 -5.63 4.54
N PHE A 32 -9.17 -5.24 3.99
CA PHE A 32 -7.90 -5.97 4.11
C PHE A 32 -7.98 -7.41 3.58
N ASN A 33 -8.68 -7.66 2.47
CA ASN A 33 -8.87 -9.02 1.93
C ASN A 33 -9.61 -10.00 2.87
N VAL A 34 -10.43 -9.55 3.84
CA VAL A 34 -11.14 -10.48 4.75
C VAL A 34 -12.07 -11.47 4.03
N GLY A 35 -12.58 -11.11 2.85
CA GLY A 35 -13.42 -11.99 2.01
C GLY A 35 -12.69 -13.20 1.42
N GLY A 36 -11.36 -13.19 1.40
CA GLY A 36 -10.54 -14.28 0.85
C GLY A 36 -9.10 -13.84 0.61
N THR A 37 -8.15 -14.77 0.68
CA THR A 37 -6.74 -14.49 0.43
C THR A 37 -6.55 -13.89 -0.96
N ALA A 38 -5.87 -12.74 -1.04
CA ALA A 38 -5.56 -12.05 -2.29
C ALA A 38 -4.20 -11.34 -2.18
N GLN A 39 -3.81 -10.57 -3.21
CA GLN A 39 -2.50 -9.92 -3.21
C GLN A 39 -2.42 -8.80 -2.15
N ILE A 40 -1.24 -8.63 -1.58
CA ILE A 40 -0.85 -7.51 -0.72
C ILE A 40 0.51 -7.02 -1.20
N LEU A 41 0.59 -5.73 -1.58
CA LEU A 41 1.86 -5.06 -1.82
C LEU A 41 2.40 -4.52 -0.50
N VAL A 42 3.54 -5.04 -0.07
CA VAL A 42 4.23 -4.66 1.16
C VAL A 42 5.43 -3.81 0.79
N THR A 43 5.56 -2.61 1.36
CA THR A 43 6.67 -1.70 1.04
C THR A 43 7.12 -0.84 2.21
N LYS A 44 8.41 -0.52 2.26
CA LYS A 44 9.01 0.50 3.16
C LYS A 44 9.78 1.57 2.38
N ARG A 45 9.56 1.68 1.07
CA ARG A 45 10.18 2.67 0.18
C ARG A 45 9.15 3.30 -0.76
N ASP A 46 9.53 4.44 -1.33
CA ASP A 46 8.80 5.09 -2.40
C ASP A 46 8.59 4.15 -3.60
N ILE A 47 7.40 4.20 -4.19
CA ILE A 47 7.04 3.46 -5.41
C ILE A 47 6.62 4.48 -6.45
N PRO A 48 7.48 4.82 -7.43
CA PRO A 48 7.13 5.74 -8.50
C PRO A 48 6.17 5.13 -9.52
N ASP A 49 6.12 3.81 -9.68
CA ASP A 49 5.20 3.14 -10.59
C ASP A 49 4.83 1.76 -10.02
N ALA A 50 3.56 1.57 -9.67
CA ALA A 50 3.05 0.31 -9.11
C ALA A 50 2.98 -0.83 -10.16
N ARG A 51 3.12 -0.51 -11.46
CA ARG A 51 3.18 -1.51 -12.54
C ARG A 51 4.42 -2.38 -12.44
N ASP A 52 5.51 -1.87 -11.85
CA ASP A 52 6.74 -2.63 -11.57
C ASP A 52 6.49 -3.85 -10.66
N PHE A 53 5.37 -3.87 -9.94
CA PHE A 53 4.95 -4.93 -9.03
C PHE A 53 3.64 -5.60 -9.44
N GLU A 54 3.16 -5.35 -10.66
CA GLU A 54 1.86 -5.83 -11.18
C GLU A 54 0.65 -5.43 -10.30
N PHE A 55 0.79 -4.34 -9.52
CA PHE A 55 -0.17 -3.90 -8.50
C PHE A 55 -0.82 -2.54 -8.81
N ASN A 56 -0.65 -2.02 -10.02
CA ASN A 56 -1.30 -0.79 -10.46
C ASN A 56 -2.82 -0.93 -10.44
N ASP A 57 -3.52 0.08 -9.95
CA ASP A 57 -4.99 0.11 -9.96
C ASP A 57 -5.64 -1.11 -9.28
N ARG A 58 -4.97 -1.66 -8.25
CA ARG A 58 -5.49 -2.79 -7.47
C ARG A 58 -5.79 -2.48 -6.02
N ALA A 59 -5.20 -1.41 -5.47
CA ALA A 59 -5.35 -1.14 -4.05
C ALA A 59 -6.81 -0.75 -3.73
N SER A 60 -7.42 -1.52 -2.83
CA SER A 60 -8.78 -1.28 -2.33
C SER A 60 -8.78 -0.95 -0.83
N SER A 61 -7.76 -1.37 -0.08
CA SER A 61 -7.59 -0.98 1.34
C SER A 61 -6.12 -0.88 1.72
N PHE A 62 -5.81 -0.27 2.87
CA PHE A 62 -4.42 -0.01 3.26
C PHE A 62 -4.17 -0.12 4.76
N VAL A 63 -2.92 -0.42 5.11
CA VAL A 63 -2.38 -0.34 6.47
C VAL A 63 -1.05 0.40 6.42
N ASN A 64 -0.89 1.43 7.23
CA ASN A 64 0.37 2.11 7.47
C ASN A 64 0.91 1.76 8.87
N LYS A 65 1.76 0.73 8.96
CA LYS A 65 2.49 0.36 10.18
C LYS A 65 3.92 0.92 10.23
N ASN A 66 4.25 1.84 9.32
CA ASN A 66 5.52 2.55 9.40
C ASN A 66 5.42 3.71 10.42
N GLY A 67 6.55 4.40 10.67
CA GLY A 67 6.63 5.56 11.56
C GLY A 67 6.45 6.93 10.89
N HIS A 68 6.11 6.97 9.60
CA HIS A 68 6.08 8.14 8.72
C HIS A 68 4.71 8.34 8.04
N SER A 69 4.41 9.55 7.62
CA SER A 69 3.27 9.76 6.74
C SER A 69 3.60 9.24 5.35
N VAL A 70 2.60 8.75 4.61
CA VAL A 70 2.75 8.35 3.20
C VAL A 70 1.70 9.07 2.39
N ILE A 71 2.09 9.54 1.20
CA ILE A 71 1.15 10.11 0.23
C ILE A 71 0.87 9.04 -0.82
N PHE A 72 -0.39 8.75 -1.02
CA PHE A 72 -0.89 7.88 -2.08
C PHE A 72 -1.34 8.71 -3.27
N TYR A 73 -1.03 8.25 -4.47
CA TYR A 73 -1.27 8.97 -5.72
C TYR A 73 -1.99 8.09 -6.72
N ARG A 74 -2.93 8.70 -7.45
CA ARG A 74 -3.67 8.04 -8.53
C ARG A 74 -2.84 7.74 -9.75
N GLU A 75 -1.91 8.63 -10.06
CA GLU A 75 -1.08 8.50 -11.24
C GLU A 75 0.31 8.02 -10.86
N VAL A 76 1.04 7.51 -11.85
CA VAL A 76 2.45 7.19 -11.70
C VAL A 76 3.27 8.46 -11.45
N HIS A 77 4.45 8.30 -10.89
CA HIS A 77 5.43 9.35 -10.61
C HIS A 77 4.94 10.45 -9.67
N TYR A 78 4.09 10.09 -8.71
CA TYR A 78 3.62 10.94 -7.62
C TYR A 78 2.75 12.12 -8.07
N ASP A 79 1.84 11.85 -9.01
CA ASP A 79 0.98 12.87 -9.62
C ASP A 79 -0.53 12.55 -9.48
N GLY A 80 -1.36 13.50 -9.89
CA GLY A 80 -2.82 13.37 -9.90
C GLY A 80 -3.46 13.53 -8.52
N GLY A 81 -4.65 12.94 -8.36
CA GLY A 81 -5.37 12.95 -7.08
C GLY A 81 -4.58 12.20 -6.01
N SER A 82 -4.50 12.79 -4.81
CA SER A 82 -3.66 12.25 -3.74
C SER A 82 -4.28 12.43 -2.36
N ASP A 83 -3.96 11.51 -1.46
CA ASP A 83 -4.29 11.60 -0.04
C ASP A 83 -3.07 11.25 0.82
N THR A 84 -2.94 11.93 1.96
CA THR A 84 -1.92 11.59 2.97
C THR A 84 -2.51 10.66 4.00
N VAL A 85 -1.82 9.54 4.25
CA VAL A 85 -2.13 8.58 5.32
C VAL A 85 -1.11 8.68 6.44
N SER A 86 -1.60 8.95 7.64
CA SER A 86 -0.78 9.15 8.84
C SER A 86 -0.10 7.86 9.31
N PRO A 87 1.01 7.95 10.07
CA PRO A 87 1.60 6.78 10.74
C PRO A 87 0.58 6.07 11.62
N GLY A 88 0.60 4.73 11.61
CA GLY A 88 -0.29 3.89 12.40
C GLY A 88 -1.75 3.87 11.94
N SER A 89 -2.10 4.53 10.83
CA SER A 89 -3.46 4.51 10.30
C SER A 89 -3.72 3.29 9.41
N SER A 90 -4.96 2.83 9.38
CA SER A 90 -5.46 1.86 8.42
C SER A 90 -6.85 2.28 7.94
N GLY A 91 -7.24 1.78 6.78
CA GLY A 91 -8.56 2.00 6.21
C GLY A 91 -9.02 0.77 5.43
N GLY A 92 -10.22 0.29 5.76
CA GLY A 92 -10.89 -0.79 5.02
C GLY A 92 -11.29 -0.41 3.59
N GLU A 93 -11.13 0.86 3.24
CA GLU A 93 -11.30 1.42 1.91
C GLU A 93 -10.15 2.40 1.62
N MET A 94 -9.85 2.64 0.34
CA MET A 94 -8.90 3.68 -0.05
C MET A 94 -9.44 5.09 0.24
N PRO A 95 -8.57 6.05 0.62
CA PRO A 95 -8.95 7.46 0.77
C PRO A 95 -9.62 8.04 -0.48
N SER A 96 -10.56 8.97 -0.31
CA SER A 96 -11.51 9.34 -1.37
C SER A 96 -10.92 10.05 -2.59
N HIS A 97 -9.82 10.81 -2.46
CA HIS A 97 -9.18 11.43 -3.63
C HIS A 97 -8.34 10.45 -4.42
N VAL A 98 -7.84 9.39 -3.79
CA VAL A 98 -7.18 8.27 -4.47
C VAL A 98 -8.21 7.33 -5.08
N GLY A 99 -9.15 6.85 -4.27
CA GLY A 99 -10.22 5.96 -4.69
C GLY A 99 -9.81 4.50 -4.80
N ASN A 100 -10.83 3.63 -4.86
CA ASN A 100 -10.66 2.18 -5.05
C ASN A 100 -10.01 1.89 -6.40
N ASP A 101 -9.12 0.90 -6.46
CA ASP A 101 -8.54 0.37 -7.69
C ASP A 101 -7.95 1.49 -8.59
N SER A 102 -7.31 2.48 -7.95
CA SER A 102 -6.84 3.68 -8.66
C SER A 102 -5.44 4.12 -8.24
N LEU A 103 -4.83 3.50 -7.22
CA LEU A 103 -3.47 3.87 -6.79
C LEU A 103 -2.43 3.37 -7.81
N SER A 104 -1.56 4.28 -8.25
CA SER A 104 -0.46 3.98 -9.17
C SER A 104 0.93 4.35 -8.64
N SER A 105 1.04 5.18 -7.60
CA SER A 105 2.32 5.47 -6.93
C SER A 105 2.15 5.89 -5.47
N LEU A 106 3.22 5.80 -4.67
CA LEU A 106 3.23 6.27 -3.28
C LEU A 106 4.59 6.82 -2.88
N LYS A 107 4.58 7.80 -1.98
CA LYS A 107 5.79 8.47 -1.49
C LYS A 107 5.77 8.65 0.02
N PHE A 108 6.85 8.25 0.69
CA PHE A 108 7.04 8.45 2.12
C PHE A 108 7.41 9.91 2.39
N VAL A 109 6.86 10.46 3.47
CA VAL A 109 7.16 11.79 3.98
C VAL A 109 7.90 11.63 5.31
N PRO A 110 9.20 11.94 5.36
CA PRO A 110 10.01 11.76 6.56
C PRO A 110 9.52 12.59 7.74
#